data_AF-A0A7M2ABM3-F1
#
_entry.id   AF-A0A7M2ABM3-F1
#
_cell.length_a   1.000
_cell.length_b   1.000
_cell.length_c   1.000
_cell.angle_alpha   90.00
_cell.angle_beta   90.00
_cell.angle_gamma   90.00
#
_symmetry.space_group_name_H-M   'P 1'
#
loop_
_entity.id
_entity.type
_entity.pdbx_description
1 polymer ?
#
loop_
_entity_poly.entity_id
_entity_poly.type
_entity_poly.pdbx_seq_one_letter_code
_entity_poly.pdbx_strand_id
1 'polypeptide(L)'
;MSEGIKVELEVSAFGQESVREYDDSFRKHEIVRTRILPKETTLEQLEVLVKEMMAEIKEDFQQPEQLIAKVTLRAKETDGVLKYLG
;
A
#
# COMPACT_ATOMS: atom_id res chain seq x y z
N MET A 1 -19.25 -10.94 -13.00
CA MET A 1 -18.08 -10.18 -12.52
C MET A 1 -18.09 -10.28 -11.01
N SER A 2 -17.00 -10.72 -10.39
CA SER A 2 -16.95 -11.11 -8.97
C SER A 2 -17.38 -9.96 -8.05
N GLU A 3 -18.24 -10.26 -7.08
CA GLU A 3 -18.80 -9.34 -6.07
C GLU A 3 -17.78 -8.82 -5.04
N GLY A 4 -16.52 -8.60 -5.45
CA GLY A 4 -15.44 -8.19 -4.58
C GLY A 4 -15.33 -6.68 -4.41
N ILE A 5 -14.59 -6.27 -3.39
CA ILE A 5 -14.12 -4.91 -3.18
C ILE A 5 -12.75 -4.72 -3.83
N LYS A 6 -12.61 -3.69 -4.66
CA LYS A 6 -11.30 -3.28 -5.16
C LYS A 6 -10.58 -2.50 -4.05
N VAL A 7 -9.43 -3.02 -3.65
CA VAL A 7 -8.55 -2.39 -2.65
C VAL A 7 -7.24 -2.02 -3.33
N GLU A 8 -6.82 -0.79 -3.09
CA GLU A 8 -5.51 -0.26 -3.49
C GLU A 8 -4.60 -0.24 -2.27
N LEU A 9 -3.45 -0.89 -2.39
CA LEU A 9 -2.42 -1.02 -1.37
C LEU A 9 -1.19 -0.25 -1.86
N GLU A 10 -0.73 0.68 -1.05
CA GLU A 10 0.48 1.48 -1.30
C GLU A 10 1.40 1.31 -0.10
N VAL A 11 2.66 0.95 -0.34
CA VAL A 11 3.71 0.97 0.68
C VAL A 11 4.84 1.85 0.18
N SER A 12 5.29 2.78 1.02
CA SER A 12 6.37 3.72 0.73
C SER A 12 7.44 3.62 1.81
N ALA A 13 8.68 3.43 1.40
CA ALA A 13 9.88 3.64 2.20
C ALA A 13 10.55 4.96 1.82
N PHE A 14 11.03 5.69 2.81
CA PHE A 14 11.82 6.89 2.65
C PHE A 14 13.03 6.86 3.59
N GLY A 15 14.17 7.33 3.12
CA GLY A 15 15.35 7.51 3.95
C GLY A 15 16.48 8.19 3.19
N GLN A 16 17.47 8.65 3.95
CA GLN A 16 18.71 9.18 3.40
C GLN A 16 19.46 8.11 2.59
N GLU A 17 20.05 8.53 1.48
CA GLU A 17 20.98 7.70 0.71
C GLU A 17 22.33 8.40 0.58
N SER A 18 23.42 7.64 0.50
CA SER A 18 24.75 8.20 0.28
C SER A 18 25.10 8.18 -1.19
N VAL A 19 25.16 9.37 -1.81
CA VAL A 19 25.64 9.57 -3.18
C VAL A 19 26.90 10.43 -3.14
N ARG A 20 27.98 9.96 -3.81
CA ARG A 20 29.34 10.53 -3.69
C ARG A 20 29.49 12.03 -3.96
N GLU A 21 28.50 12.67 -4.57
CA GLU A 21 28.56 14.06 -5.06
C GLU A 21 27.50 14.97 -4.42
N TYR A 22 26.75 14.47 -3.45
CA TYR A 22 25.65 15.20 -2.83
C TYR A 22 25.71 15.07 -1.31
N ASP A 23 25.63 16.21 -0.62
CA ASP A 23 25.69 16.24 0.84
C ASP A 23 24.40 15.71 1.50
N ASP A 24 23.24 15.95 0.86
CA ASP A 24 21.92 15.53 1.33
C ASP A 24 21.14 14.86 0.18
N SER A 25 21.21 13.53 0.09
CA SER A 25 20.40 12.75 -0.85
C SER A 25 19.37 11.92 -0.11
N PHE A 26 18.16 11.89 -0.64
CA PHE A 26 17.07 11.11 -0.11
C PHE A 26 16.45 10.27 -1.21
N ARG A 27 16.07 9.05 -0.88
CA ARG A 27 15.40 8.14 -1.80
C ARG A 27 14.08 7.68 -1.22
N LYS A 28 13.08 7.65 -2.11
CA LYS A 28 11.79 7.02 -1.88
C LYS A 28 11.73 5.73 -2.69
N HIS A 29 11.29 4.64 -2.10
CA HIS A 29 10.88 3.42 -2.80
C HIS A 29 9.39 3.20 -2.54
N GLU A 30 8.59 3.06 -3.59
CA GLU A 30 7.15 2.88 -3.49
C GLU A 30 6.68 1.65 -4.27
N ILE A 31 5.81 0.85 -3.66
CA ILE A 31 5.10 -0.26 -4.31
C ILE A 31 3.60 0.02 -4.21
N VAL A 32 2.91 0.03 -5.36
CA VAL A 32 1.46 0.17 -5.46
C VAL A 32 0.87 -1.06 -6.12
N ARG A 33 -0.15 -1.66 -5.49
CA ARG A 33 -0.85 -2.84 -5.98
C ARG A 33 -2.35 -2.69 -5.82
N THR A 34 -3.09 -3.36 -6.68
CA THR A 34 -4.55 -3.46 -6.57
C THR A 34 -4.94 -4.92 -6.43
N ARG A 35 -5.89 -5.23 -5.54
CA ARG A 35 -6.54 -6.53 -5.48
C ARG A 35 -8.06 -6.40 -5.42
N ILE A 36 -8.76 -7.37 -6.01
CA ILE A 36 -10.18 -7.57 -5.79
C ILE A 36 -10.29 -8.59 -4.64
N LEU A 37 -10.89 -8.19 -3.53
CA LEU A 37 -11.02 -9.00 -2.32
C LEU A 37 -12.49 -9.29 -1.99
N PRO A 38 -12.82 -10.38 -1.28
CA PRO A 38 -14.18 -10.60 -0.78
C PRO A 38 -14.65 -9.46 0.14
N LYS A 39 -15.96 -9.17 0.19
CA LYS A 39 -16.52 -8.11 1.07
C LYS A 39 -16.32 -8.41 2.56
N GLU A 40 -16.17 -9.68 2.89
CA GLU A 40 -15.98 -10.21 4.23
C GLU A 40 -14.51 -10.07 4.69
N THR A 41 -13.64 -9.52 3.83
CA THR A 41 -12.22 -9.31 4.14
C THR A 41 -12.06 -8.48 5.41
N THR A 42 -11.29 -9.00 6.36
CA THR A 42 -11.06 -8.35 7.64
C THR A 42 -9.85 -7.43 7.60
N LEU A 43 -9.73 -6.55 8.60
CA LEU A 43 -8.54 -5.72 8.77
C LEU A 43 -7.28 -6.57 8.95
N GLU A 44 -7.35 -7.66 9.71
CA GLU A 44 -6.22 -8.58 9.92
C GLU A 44 -5.72 -9.18 8.60
N GLN A 45 -6.62 -9.54 7.69
CA GLN A 45 -6.24 -10.05 6.37
C GLN A 45 -5.57 -8.96 5.51
N LEU A 46 -6.02 -7.71 5.60
CA LEU A 46 -5.34 -6.58 4.95
C LEU A 46 -3.95 -6.32 5.53
N GLU A 47 -3.78 -6.46 6.86
CA GLU A 47 -2.47 -6.33 7.50
C GLU A 47 -1.47 -7.36 7.00
N VAL A 48 -1.89 -8.61 6.75
CA VAL A 48 -1.02 -9.64 6.17
C VAL A 48 -0.50 -9.19 4.81
N LEU A 49 -1.38 -8.70 3.93
CA LEU A 49 -1.00 -8.20 2.60
C LEU A 49 -0.04 -7.01 2.67
N VAL A 50 -0.28 -6.09 3.60
CA VAL A 50 0.60 -4.94 3.82
C VAL A 50 1.97 -5.38 4.37
N LYS A 51 2.00 -6.31 5.32
CA LYS A 51 3.24 -6.86 5.90
C LYS A 51 4.10 -7.55 4.83
N GLU A 52 3.47 -8.30 3.92
CA GLU A 52 4.15 -8.89 2.77
C GLU A 52 4.81 -7.82 1.89
N MET A 53 4.09 -6.76 1.53
CA MET A 53 4.63 -5.65 0.73
C MET A 53 5.74 -4.87 1.46
N MET A 54 5.61 -4.69 2.77
CA MET A 54 6.66 -4.07 3.59
C MET A 54 7.93 -4.91 3.67
N ALA A 55 7.80 -6.25 3.71
CA ALA A 55 8.95 -7.14 3.69
C ALA A 55 9.68 -7.03 2.34
N GLU A 56 8.94 -7.02 1.23
CA GLU A 56 9.48 -6.83 -0.12
C GLU A 56 10.27 -5.51 -0.24
N ILE A 57 9.72 -4.39 0.21
CA ILE A 57 10.46 -3.11 0.20
C ILE A 57 11.76 -3.19 1.00
N LYS A 58 11.77 -3.92 2.12
CA LYS A 58 12.97 -4.05 2.96
C LYS A 58 14.07 -4.91 2.33
N GLU A 59 13.75 -5.74 1.34
CA GLU A 59 14.76 -6.47 0.57
C GLU A 59 15.59 -5.50 -0.29
N ASP A 60 14.95 -4.49 -0.89
CA ASP A 60 15.58 -3.51 -1.78
C ASP A 60 16.05 -2.22 -1.10
N PHE A 61 15.42 -1.87 0.02
CA PHE A 61 15.66 -0.62 0.76
C PHE A 61 15.87 -0.94 2.24
N GLN A 62 17.12 -1.26 2.58
CA GLN A 62 17.47 -1.68 3.93
C GLN A 62 17.41 -0.50 4.90
N GLN A 63 16.63 -0.67 5.97
CA GLN A 63 16.49 0.29 7.09
C GLN A 63 16.02 1.71 6.68
N PRO A 64 14.80 1.84 6.12
CA PRO A 64 14.22 3.16 5.89
C PRO A 64 14.00 3.92 7.19
N GLU A 65 14.16 5.25 7.14
CA GLU A 65 13.77 6.15 8.23
C GLU A 65 12.24 6.13 8.44
N GLN A 66 11.49 6.05 7.34
CA GLN A 66 10.04 5.95 7.35
C GLN A 66 9.59 4.80 6.47
N LEU A 67 8.70 3.97 6.99
CA LEU A 67 8.01 2.93 6.24
C LEU A 67 6.52 3.02 6.53
N ILE A 68 5.75 3.39 5.51
CA ILE A 68 4.34 3.74 5.64
C ILE A 68 3.53 2.88 4.68
N ALA A 69 2.35 2.45 5.10
CA ALA A 69 1.37 1.83 4.23
C ALA A 69 0.06 2.62 4.21
N LYS A 70 -0.59 2.61 3.05
CA LYS A 70 -1.89 3.21 2.81
C LYS A 70 -2.77 2.20 2.10
N VAL A 71 -3.95 1.98 2.67
CA VAL A 71 -4.97 1.11 2.10
C VAL A 71 -6.15 1.97 1.71
N THR A 72 -6.53 1.93 0.43
CA THR A 72 -7.63 2.73 -0.11
C THR A 72 -8.73 1.82 -0.62
N LEU A 73 -9.93 2.00 -0.08
CA LEU A 73 -11.19 1.46 -0.59
C LEU A 73 -12.04 2.63 -1.08
N ARG A 74 -12.59 2.52 -2.28
CA ARG A 74 -13.53 3.53 -2.79
C ARG A 74 -14.94 2.98 -2.81
N ALA A 75 -15.89 3.77 -2.35
CA ALA A 75 -17.30 3.49 -2.43
C ALA A 75 -18.06 4.76 -2.81
N LYS A 76 -19.23 4.59 -3.43
CA LYS A 76 -20.20 5.65 -3.65
C LYS A 76 -21.55 5.23 -3.09
N GLU A 77 -22.33 6.18 -2.65
CA GLU A 77 -23.72 5.93 -2.28
C GLU A 77 -24.61 6.04 -3.54
N THR A 78 -25.60 5.18 -3.66
CA THR A 78 -26.63 5.25 -4.71
C THR A 78 -27.93 4.64 -4.18
N ASP A 79 -28.99 5.45 -4.11
CA ASP A 79 -30.33 5.07 -3.64
C ASP A 79 -30.37 4.48 -2.22
N GLY A 80 -29.59 5.06 -1.31
CA GLY A 80 -29.40 4.61 0.07
C GLY A 80 -28.42 3.43 0.23
N VAL A 81 -27.81 2.96 -0.86
CA VAL A 81 -26.96 1.76 -0.85
C VAL A 81 -25.52 2.12 -1.21
N LEU A 82 -24.57 1.72 -0.34
CA LEU A 82 -23.14 1.83 -0.63
C LEU A 82 -22.74 0.82 -1.72
N LYS A 83 -22.16 1.33 -2.81
CA LYS A 83 -21.59 0.57 -3.91
C LYS A 83 -20.08 0.77 -3.93
N TYR A 84 -19.33 -0.31 -3.74
CA TYR A 84 -17.88 -0.28 -3.84
C TYR A 84 -17.44 -0.09 -5.30
N LEU A 85 -16.41 0.71 -5.49
CA LEU A 85 -15.90 1.10 -6.81
C LEU A 85 -14.67 0.26 -7.17
N GLY A 86 -14.78 -0.50 -8.25
CA GLY A 86 -13.63 -1.12 -8.91
C GLY A 86 -13.90 -2.45 -9.58
#